data_AF-A0A1R0ZAH8-F1
#
_entry.id   AF-A0A1R0ZAH8-F1
#
_cell.length_a   1.000
_cell.length_b   1.000
_cell.length_c   1.000
_cell.angle_alpha   90.00
_cell.angle_beta   90.00
_cell.angle_gamma   90.00
#
_symmetry.space_group_name_H-M   'P 1'
#
loop_
_entity.id
_entity.type
_entity.pdbx_description
1 polymer ?
#
loop_
_entity_poly.entity_id
_entity_poly.type
_entity_poly.pdbx_seq_one_letter_code
_entity_poly.pdbx_strand_id
1 'polypeptide(L)'
;MPSNEIDKKIGQVTRYSDHEGTYSGNFSNIYPKGTPYYSIKNIDPKEIIAIKTHEAEFVKAINKGQYANGQLESKTIWISILGSLIIVLLIIWIMKRKKSVL
;
A
#
# COMPACT_ATOMS: atom_id res chain seq x y z
N MET A 1 -6.19 25.93 -4.57
CA MET A 1 -6.04 26.44 -3.19
C MET A 1 -5.27 27.74 -3.23
N PRO A 2 -5.64 28.74 -2.41
CA PRO A 2 -4.99 30.03 -2.43
C PRO A 2 -3.59 29.96 -1.79
N SER A 3 -2.65 30.71 -2.34
CA SER A 3 -1.22 30.68 -1.92
C SER A 3 -1.00 31.11 -0.46
N ASN A 4 -1.92 31.87 0.13
CA ASN A 4 -1.81 32.35 1.52
C ASN A 4 -2.03 31.25 2.58
N GLU A 5 -2.62 30.12 2.20
CA GLU A 5 -2.80 28.94 3.07
C GLU A 5 -1.56 28.03 3.08
N ILE A 6 -0.66 28.22 2.12
CA ILE A 6 0.54 27.40 1.95
C ILE A 6 1.60 27.80 2.99
N ASP A 7 2.25 26.80 3.59
CA ASP A 7 3.30 26.98 4.60
C ASP A 7 4.69 26.80 3.98
N LYS A 8 5.21 25.57 3.88
CA LYS A 8 6.56 25.31 3.36
C LYS A 8 6.62 24.11 2.43
N LYS A 9 7.65 24.06 1.57
CA LYS A 9 7.93 22.90 0.73
C LYS A 9 8.33 21.72 1.62
N ILE A 10 7.71 20.56 1.41
CA ILE A 10 7.95 19.34 2.20
C ILE A 10 8.44 18.16 1.34
N GLY A 11 8.39 18.29 0.02
CA GLY A 11 8.82 17.22 -0.87
C GLY A 11 8.56 17.52 -2.34
N GLN A 12 8.64 16.47 -3.15
CA GLN A 12 8.31 16.49 -4.57
C GLN A 12 8.08 15.07 -5.10
N VAL A 13 7.48 14.96 -6.28
CA VAL A 13 7.43 13.72 -7.06
C VAL A 13 8.86 13.27 -7.35
N THR A 14 9.20 12.03 -6.95
CA THR A 14 10.51 11.43 -7.24
C THR A 14 10.44 10.48 -8.43
N ARG A 15 9.25 9.95 -8.73
CA ARG A 15 9.01 9.03 -9.85
C ARG A 15 7.66 9.29 -10.49
N TYR A 16 7.67 9.43 -11.81
CA TYR A 16 6.48 9.47 -12.65
C TYR A 16 6.40 8.19 -13.47
N SER A 17 5.20 7.60 -13.58
CA SER A 17 4.87 6.53 -14.52
C SER A 17 3.34 6.41 -14.61
N ASP A 18 2.82 6.20 -15.80
CA ASP A 18 1.44 5.85 -16.10
C ASP A 18 1.26 4.33 -16.33
N HIS A 19 2.35 3.57 -16.27
CA HIS A 19 2.33 2.11 -16.36
C HIS A 19 2.11 1.48 -14.98
N GLU A 20 1.40 0.35 -14.94
CA GLU A 20 1.17 -0.40 -13.71
C GLU A 20 2.49 -1.00 -13.18
N GLY A 21 2.69 -0.94 -11.86
CA GLY A 21 3.87 -1.54 -11.23
C GLY A 21 4.14 -1.04 -9.82
N THR A 22 5.14 -1.65 -9.19
CA THR A 22 5.59 -1.26 -7.86
C THR A 22 6.69 -0.22 -7.97
N TYR A 23 6.46 0.94 -7.36
CA TYR A 23 7.37 2.07 -7.39
C TYR A 23 7.76 2.50 -5.97
N SER A 24 9.03 2.87 -5.79
CA SER A 24 9.53 3.43 -4.53
C SER A 24 9.50 4.96 -4.54
N GLY A 25 9.54 5.54 -3.34
CA GLY A 25 9.53 6.99 -3.14
C GLY A 25 8.16 7.63 -3.38
N ASN A 26 8.16 8.90 -3.74
CA ASN A 26 6.97 9.68 -4.04
C ASN A 26 6.56 9.47 -5.50
N PHE A 27 5.71 8.47 -5.71
CA PHE A 27 5.17 8.12 -7.02
C PHE A 27 3.98 9.01 -7.42
N SER A 28 3.87 9.33 -8.71
CA SER A 28 2.67 9.89 -9.31
C SER A 28 2.46 9.36 -10.73
N ASN A 29 1.20 9.10 -11.08
CA ASN A 29 0.75 8.82 -12.44
C ASN A 29 0.13 10.04 -13.14
N ILE A 30 0.04 11.17 -12.43
CA ILE A 30 -0.58 12.41 -12.93
C ILE A 30 0.47 13.51 -13.06
N TYR A 31 1.33 13.68 -12.06
CA TYR A 31 2.26 14.80 -11.97
C TYR A 31 3.69 14.38 -12.32
N PRO A 32 4.43 15.17 -13.11
CA PRO A 32 5.79 14.83 -13.53
C PRO A 32 6.78 14.82 -12.37
N LYS A 33 7.92 14.15 -12.57
CA LYS A 33 9.04 14.16 -11.62
C LYS A 33 9.47 15.61 -11.33
N GLY A 34 9.66 15.93 -10.05
CA GLY A 34 10.04 17.26 -9.59
C GLY A 34 8.86 18.16 -9.19
N THR A 35 7.61 17.79 -9.47
CA THR A 35 6.44 18.55 -9.01
C THR A 35 6.47 18.66 -7.47
N PRO A 36 6.49 19.88 -6.91
CA PRO A 36 6.74 20.07 -5.49
C PRO A 36 5.47 19.96 -4.64
N TYR A 37 5.66 19.47 -3.42
CA TYR A 37 4.62 19.33 -2.40
C TYR A 37 4.87 20.32 -1.27
N TYR A 38 3.79 20.85 -0.71
CA TYR A 38 3.82 21.83 0.37
C TYR A 38 2.89 21.42 1.52
N SER A 39 3.28 21.77 2.74
CA SER A 39 2.38 21.78 3.90
C SER A 39 1.37 22.91 3.78
N ILE A 40 0.22 22.72 4.43
CA ILE A 40 -0.84 23.72 4.55
C ILE A 40 -0.86 24.17 6.01
N LYS A 41 -1.05 25.47 6.25
CA LYS A 41 -1.07 26.04 7.61
C LYS A 41 -2.12 25.33 8.47
N ASN A 42 -1.73 24.97 9.70
CA ASN A 42 -2.59 24.34 10.70
C ASN A 42 -3.22 23.00 10.27
N ILE A 43 -2.65 22.30 9.28
CA ILE A 43 -3.10 20.97 8.84
C ILE A 43 -1.93 20.00 8.89
N ASP A 44 -2.15 18.79 9.42
CA ASP A 44 -1.12 17.75 9.43
C ASP A 44 -0.79 17.29 7.98
N PRO A 45 0.46 17.39 7.52
CA PRO A 45 0.87 16.92 6.20
C PRO A 45 0.63 15.43 5.96
N LYS A 46 0.42 14.63 7.01
CA LYS A 46 0.03 13.22 6.88
C LYS A 46 -1.41 13.06 6.39
N GLU A 47 -2.27 14.03 6.62
CA GLU A 47 -3.67 14.00 6.20
C GLU A 47 -3.85 14.66 4.83
N ILE A 48 -3.25 15.84 4.63
CA ILE A 48 -3.48 16.65 3.44
C ILE A 48 -2.20 17.41 3.07
N ILE A 49 -1.87 17.41 1.77
CA ILE A 49 -0.79 18.23 1.21
C ILE A 49 -1.29 19.09 0.05
N ALA A 50 -0.53 20.13 -0.29
CA ALA A 50 -0.75 20.93 -1.49
C ALA A 50 0.28 20.57 -2.57
N ILE A 51 -0.19 20.37 -3.80
CA ILE A 51 0.63 20.06 -4.98
C ILE A 51 0.67 21.31 -5.85
N LYS A 52 1.87 21.82 -6.16
CA LYS A 52 2.02 23.01 -7.02
C LYS A 52 2.01 22.62 -8.49
N THR A 53 0.96 23.00 -9.22
CA THR A 53 0.80 22.67 -10.65
C THR A 53 1.36 23.76 -11.55
N HIS A 54 1.14 25.03 -11.19
CA HIS A 54 1.67 26.21 -11.88
C HIS A 54 2.06 27.30 -10.88
N GLU A 55 2.50 28.45 -11.37
CA GLU A 55 2.79 29.61 -10.53
C GLU A 55 1.51 30.07 -9.82
N ALA A 56 1.53 30.10 -8.48
CA ALA A 56 0.38 30.36 -7.61
C ALA A 56 -0.81 29.38 -7.70
N GLU A 57 -0.70 28.27 -8.43
CA GLU A 57 -1.75 27.24 -8.49
C GLU A 57 -1.40 26.01 -7.67
N PHE A 58 -2.27 25.72 -6.70
CA PHE A 58 -2.13 24.57 -5.80
C PHE A 58 -3.36 23.68 -5.83
N VAL A 59 -3.14 22.37 -5.98
CA VAL A 59 -4.17 21.34 -5.88
C VAL A 59 -4.08 20.66 -4.52
N LYS A 60 -5.23 20.44 -3.88
CA LYS A 60 -5.33 19.73 -2.59
C LYS A 60 -5.24 18.22 -2.83
N ALA A 61 -4.38 17.52 -2.11
CA ALA A 61 -4.31 16.07 -2.10
C ALA A 61 -4.61 15.54 -0.69
N ILE A 62 -5.61 14.66 -0.59
CA ILE A 62 -6.07 14.07 0.67
C ILE A 62 -5.52 12.64 0.75
N ASN A 63 -4.84 12.33 1.85
CA ASN A 63 -4.37 10.98 2.13
C ASN A 63 -5.55 10.09 2.56
N LYS A 64 -5.89 9.11 1.73
CA LYS A 64 -6.96 8.13 2.01
C LYS A 64 -6.45 6.87 2.72
N GLY A 65 -5.22 6.91 3.24
CA GLY A 65 -4.55 5.77 3.83
C GLY A 65 -3.90 4.87 2.78
N GLN A 66 -3.32 3.77 3.25
CA GLN A 66 -2.76 2.75 2.36
C GLN A 66 -3.92 2.06 1.62
N TYR A 67 -3.73 1.81 0.32
CA TYR A 67 -4.63 0.92 -0.40
C TYR A 67 -4.71 -0.41 0.34
N ALA A 68 -5.92 -0.98 0.39
CA ALA A 68 -6.12 -2.33 0.88
C ALA A 68 -5.47 -3.32 -0.09
N ASN A 69 -4.15 -3.45 -0.04
CA ASN A 69 -3.42 -4.50 -0.72
C ASN A 69 -3.87 -5.80 -0.05
N GLY A 70 -4.61 -6.63 -0.79
CA GLY A 70 -5.44 -7.71 -0.26
C GLY A 70 -4.87 -8.40 0.98
N GLN A 71 -5.45 -8.13 2.14
CA GLN A 71 -5.26 -8.93 3.35
C GLN A 71 -5.94 -10.32 3.23
N LEU A 72 -6.03 -10.86 2.01
CA LEU A 72 -6.66 -12.14 1.70
C LEU A 72 -5.67 -13.31 1.61
N GLU A 73 -4.37 -13.05 1.63
CA GLU A 73 -3.36 -14.10 1.41
C GLU A 73 -2.99 -14.84 2.72
N SER A 74 -2.69 -14.13 3.82
CA SER A 74 -2.06 -14.80 4.98
C SER A 74 -2.97 -15.81 5.68
N LYS A 75 -4.21 -15.42 6.01
CA LYS A 75 -5.13 -16.28 6.78
C LYS A 75 -5.55 -17.52 6.00
N THR A 76 -5.75 -17.39 4.69
CA THR A 76 -6.13 -18.48 3.78
C THR A 76 -4.98 -19.48 3.60
N ILE A 77 -3.74 -18.98 3.49
CA ILE A 77 -2.54 -19.83 3.41
C ILE A 77 -2.36 -20.64 4.70
N TRP A 78 -2.49 -20.02 5.88
CA TRP A 78 -2.36 -20.72 7.16
C TRP A 78 -3.43 -21.79 7.39
N ILE A 79 -4.68 -21.54 6.99
CA ILE A 79 -5.76 -22.54 7.05
C ILE A 79 -5.45 -23.74 6.14
N SER A 80 -4.93 -23.48 4.93
CA SER A 80 -4.59 -24.53 3.96
C SER A 80 -3.42 -25.41 4.44
N ILE A 81 -2.41 -24.80 5.08
CA ILE A 81 -1.29 -25.51 5.70
C ILE A 81 -1.79 -26.41 6.84
N LEU A 82 -2.66 -25.89 7.71
CA LEU A 82 -3.18 -26.65 8.84
C LEU A 82 -4.06 -27.83 8.38
N GLY A 83 -4.90 -27.62 7.37
CA GLY A 83 -5.74 -28.68 6.78
C GLY A 83 -4.93 -29.81 6.15
N SER A 84 -3.87 -29.48 5.40
CA SER A 84 -3.02 -30.51 4.78
C SER A 84 -2.25 -31.36 5.80
N LEU A 85 -1.80 -30.77 6.91
CA LEU A 85 -1.18 -31.48 8.03
C LEU A 85 -2.11 -32.52 8.67
N ILE A 86 -3.39 -32.17 8.87
CA ILE A 86 -4.40 -33.09 9.41
C ILE A 86 -4.62 -34.29 8.48
N ILE A 87 -4.70 -34.04 7.16
CA ILE A 87 -4.87 -35.10 6.16
C ILE A 87 -3.68 -36.06 6.17
N VAL A 88 -2.44 -35.53 6.24
CA VAL A 88 -1.22 -36.35 6.31
C VAL A 88 -1.21 -37.22 7.57
N LEU A 89 -1.57 -36.67 8.73
CA LEU A 89 -1.65 -37.41 9.98
C LEU A 89 -2.73 -38.51 9.92
N LEU A 90 -3.88 -38.25 9.30
CA LEU A 90 -4.93 -39.24 9.06
C LEU A 90 -4.43 -40.40 8.17
N ILE A 91 -3.71 -40.09 7.08
CA ILE A 91 -3.14 -41.12 6.19
C ILE A 91 -2.12 -41.98 6.96
N ILE A 92 -1.21 -41.37 7.71
CA ILE A 92 -0.22 -42.09 8.54
C ILE A 92 -0.92 -42.99 9.56
N TRP A 93 -1.97 -42.49 10.21
CA TRP A 93 -2.74 -43.26 11.18
C TRP A 93 -3.43 -44.48 10.54
N ILE A 94 -4.05 -44.31 9.37
CA ILE A 94 -4.66 -45.41 8.60
C ILE A 94 -3.60 -46.45 8.20
N MET A 95 -2.43 -46.02 7.75
CA MET A 95 -1.32 -46.91 7.38
C MET A 95 -0.81 -47.72 8.57
N LYS A 96 -0.63 -47.06 9.73
CA LYS A 96 -0.24 -47.74 10.98
C LYS A 96 -1.28 -48.75 11.44
N ARG A 97 -2.57 -48.43 11.32
CA ARG A 97 -3.67 -49.33 11.70
C ARG A 97 -3.70 -50.59 10.83
N LYS A 98 -3.51 -50.46 9.50
CA LYS A 98 -3.45 -51.63 8.60
C LYS A 98 -2.27 -52.56 8.90
N LYS A 99 -1.10 -52.02 9.26
CA LYS A 99 0.09 -52.81 9.61
C LYS A 99 -0.06 -53.57 10.95
N SER A 100 -0.97 -53.14 11.83
CA SER A 100 -1.23 -53.79 13.12
C SER A 100 -2.27 -54.93 13.04
N VAL A 101 -2.95 -55.09 11.91
CA VAL A 101 -4.02 -56.08 11.70
C VAL A 101 -3.54 -57.24 10.80
N LEU A 102 -2.35 -57.11 10.20
CA LEU A 102 -1.61 -58.18 9.52
C LEU A 102 -0.60 -58.80 10.48
#